data_AF-Q4PMT8-F1
#
_entry.id   AF-Q4PMT8-F1
#
_cell.length_a   1.000
_cell.length_b   1.000
_cell.length_c   1.000
_cell.angle_alpha   90.00
_cell.angle_beta   90.00
_cell.angle_gamma   90.00
#
_symmetry.space_group_name_H-M   'P 1'
#
loop_
_entity.id
_entity.type
_entity.pdbx_description
1 polymer ?
#
loop_
_entity_poly.entity_id
_entity_poly.type
_entity_poly.pdbx_seq_one_letter_code
_entity_poly.pdbx_strand_id
1 'polypeptide(L)'
;MKAFIAALCFLVALSCAIATLTEEECRGLLASSSCAHGSTRTIYSFLNATNRCQSYDGCDQGPNRFDSYGECITKCPYGDHHLPGSA
;
A
#
# COMPACT_ATOMS: atom_id res chain seq x y z
N MET A 1 -21.62 9.72 -31.48
CA MET A 1 -21.59 8.45 -30.71
C MET A 1 -20.23 7.73 -30.71
N LYS A 2 -19.31 7.96 -31.66
CA LYS A 2 -17.98 7.30 -31.69
C LYS A 2 -16.92 7.97 -30.79
N ALA A 3 -16.94 9.30 -30.69
CA ALA A 3 -15.99 10.05 -29.87
C ALA A 3 -16.16 9.81 -28.35
N PHE A 4 -17.39 9.52 -27.91
CA PHE A 4 -17.70 9.26 -26.50
C PHE A 4 -17.10 7.93 -25.99
N ILE A 5 -17.02 6.91 -26.86
CA ILE A 5 -16.42 5.61 -26.52
C ILE A 5 -14.91 5.76 -26.33
N ALA A 6 -14.23 6.50 -27.23
CA ALA A 6 -12.80 6.76 -27.12
C ALA A 6 -12.45 7.55 -25.85
N ALA A 7 -13.26 8.55 -25.49
CA ALA A 7 -13.05 9.33 -24.26
C ALA A 7 -13.20 8.48 -22.98
N LEU A 8 -14.19 7.57 -22.94
CA LEU A 8 -14.36 6.64 -21.82
C LEU A 8 -13.18 5.68 -21.67
N CYS A 9 -12.62 5.17 -22.78
CA CYS A 9 -11.43 4.32 -22.74
C CYS A 9 -10.20 5.03 -22.16
N PHE A 10 -10.00 6.31 -22.47
CA PHE A 10 -8.90 7.10 -21.91
C PHE A 10 -9.08 7.40 -20.41
N LEU A 11 -10.32 7.63 -19.95
CA LEU A 11 -10.60 7.85 -18.53
C LEU A 11 -10.37 6.59 -17.68
N VAL A 12 -10.71 5.41 -18.22
CA VAL A 12 -10.44 4.13 -17.55
C VAL A 12 -8.93 3.86 -17.47
N ALA A 13 -8.16 4.15 -18.53
CA ALA A 13 -6.71 4.01 -18.50
C ALA A 13 -6.02 4.96 -17.50
N LEU A 14 -6.54 6.18 -17.32
CA LEU A 14 -6.03 7.14 -16.32
C LEU A 14 -6.35 6.71 -14.87
N SER A 15 -7.42 5.95 -14.65
CA SER A 15 -7.79 5.43 -13.32
C SER A 15 -6.86 4.33 -12.79
N CYS A 16 -5.93 3.82 -13.62
CA CYS A 16 -4.86 2.94 -13.18
C CYS A 16 -3.67 3.67 -12.53
N ALA A 17 -3.80 4.97 -12.23
CA ALA A 17 -2.87 5.65 -11.34
C ALA A 17 -2.90 4.92 -9.99
N ILE A 18 -1.85 4.15 -9.71
CA ILE A 18 -1.61 3.53 -8.42
C ILE A 18 -1.49 4.70 -7.43
N ALA A 19 -2.60 5.10 -6.81
CA ALA A 19 -2.61 6.24 -5.90
C ALA A 19 -1.61 5.97 -4.78
N THR A 20 -0.49 6.68 -4.78
CA THR A 20 0.50 6.66 -3.72
C THR A 20 -0.08 7.39 -2.52
N LEU A 21 0.17 6.88 -1.32
CA LEU A 21 -0.16 7.60 -0.10
C LEU A 21 0.82 8.75 0.10
N THR A 22 0.38 9.79 0.80
CA THR A 22 1.28 10.84 1.29
C THR A 22 2.25 10.27 2.33
N GLU A 23 3.40 10.92 2.54
CA GLU A 23 4.36 10.47 3.55
C GLU A 23 3.75 10.48 4.96
N GLU A 24 2.89 11.46 5.25
CA GLU A 24 2.15 11.53 6.50
C GLU A 24 1.24 10.31 6.70
N GLU A 25 0.48 9.91 5.68
CA GLU A 25 -0.37 8.70 5.72
C GLU A 25 0.45 7.43 5.91
N CYS A 26 1.62 7.32 5.25
CA CYS A 26 2.53 6.19 5.43
C CYS A 26 3.15 6.15 6.82
N ARG A 27 3.47 7.30 7.42
CA ARG A 27 4.07 7.40 8.77
C ARG A 27 3.04 7.44 9.89
N GLY A 28 1.76 7.44 9.56
CA GLY A 28 0.65 7.49 10.51
C GLY A 28 0.65 6.33 11.50
N LEU A 29 0.01 6.54 12.64
CA LEU A 29 -0.15 5.51 13.67
C LEU A 29 -0.97 4.34 13.14
N LEU A 30 -0.52 3.15 13.46
CA LEU A 30 -1.15 1.91 13.08
C LEU A 30 -2.06 1.42 14.21
N ALA A 31 -3.37 1.50 14.01
CA ALA A 31 -4.31 0.79 14.85
C ALA A 31 -4.09 -0.73 14.70
N SER A 32 -4.08 -1.43 15.83
CA SER A 32 -4.06 -2.89 15.89
C SER A 32 -5.41 -3.40 16.36
N SER A 33 -5.86 -4.48 15.74
CA SER A 33 -7.17 -5.10 15.96
C SER A 33 -7.00 -6.41 16.70
N SER A 34 -7.99 -6.77 17.53
CA SER A 34 -8.12 -8.12 18.04
C SER A 34 -8.76 -9.00 16.97
N CYS A 35 -8.07 -10.06 16.56
CA CYS A 35 -8.50 -10.92 15.47
C CYS A 35 -9.28 -12.14 15.97
N ALA A 36 -10.29 -12.55 15.20
CA ALA A 36 -10.96 -13.83 15.43
C ALA A 36 -9.99 -14.99 15.16
N HIS A 37 -10.28 -16.14 15.78
CA HIS A 37 -9.46 -17.33 15.57
C HIS A 37 -9.44 -17.72 14.08
N GLY A 38 -8.24 -17.84 13.50
CA GLY A 38 -8.04 -18.19 12.10
C GLY A 38 -8.36 -17.08 11.09
N SER A 39 -8.57 -15.83 11.53
CA SER A 39 -8.91 -14.71 10.63
C SER A 39 -7.74 -13.76 10.35
N THR A 40 -6.50 -14.17 10.66
CA THR A 40 -5.31 -13.36 10.37
C THR A 40 -4.83 -13.58 8.94
N ARG A 41 -4.18 -12.56 8.40
CA ARG A 41 -3.45 -12.58 7.15
C ARG A 41 -2.12 -11.86 7.35
N THR A 42 -1.14 -12.15 6.51
CA THR A 42 0.06 -11.33 6.44
C THR A 42 -0.29 -9.98 5.85
N ILE A 43 0.06 -8.92 6.57
CA ILE A 43 -0.16 -7.53 6.20
C ILE A 43 1.20 -6.86 6.09
N TYR A 44 1.41 -6.10 5.02
CA TYR A 44 2.58 -5.25 4.85
C TYR A 44 2.21 -3.79 5.14
N SER A 45 3.03 -3.10 5.93
CA SER A 45 2.82 -1.68 6.28
C SER A 45 4.14 -0.94 6.37
N PHE A 46 4.14 0.34 5.99
CA PHE A 46 5.26 1.23 6.26
C PHE A 46 5.28 1.58 7.74
N LEU A 47 6.36 1.26 8.43
CA LEU A 47 6.54 1.55 9.85
C LEU A 47 7.51 2.72 10.00
N ASN A 48 7.00 3.83 10.56
CA ASN A 48 7.80 5.02 10.82
C ASN A 48 9.02 4.72 11.73
N ALA A 49 8.82 3.86 12.75
CA ALA A 49 9.85 3.52 13.73
C ALA A 49 11.11 2.88 13.11
N THR A 50 10.94 2.12 12.03
CA THR A 50 12.06 1.51 11.29
C THR A 50 12.34 2.18 9.96
N ASN A 51 11.52 3.17 9.58
CA ASN A 51 11.58 3.86 8.30
C ASN A 51 11.43 2.94 7.06
N ARG A 52 10.65 1.85 7.17
CA ARG A 52 10.60 0.75 6.18
C ARG A 52 9.25 0.04 6.12
N CYS A 53 8.94 -0.59 5.00
CA CYS A 53 7.88 -1.58 4.90
C CYS A 53 8.24 -2.86 5.68
N GLN A 54 7.33 -3.34 6.53
CA GLN A 54 7.47 -4.61 7.26
C GLN A 54 6.17 -5.42 7.22
N SER A 55 6.29 -6.73 7.40
CA SER A 55 5.16 -7.65 7.47
C SER A 55 4.81 -8.03 8.91
N TYR A 56 3.53 -8.23 9.19
CA TYR A 56 3.05 -8.84 10.43
C TYR A 56 1.74 -9.60 10.17
N ASP A 57 1.39 -10.53 11.06
CA ASP A 57 0.10 -11.23 10.98
C ASP A 57 -0.96 -10.45 11.74
N GLY A 58 -2.06 -10.14 11.07
CA GLY A 58 -3.15 -9.37 11.64
C GLY A 58 -4.42 -9.45 10.80
N CYS A 59 -5.44 -8.71 11.20
CA CYS A 59 -6.72 -8.59 10.50
C CYS A 59 -7.10 -7.12 10.30
N ASP A 60 -6.11 -6.24 10.46
CA ASP A 60 -6.28 -4.80 10.39
C ASP A 60 -6.67 -4.34 8.98
N GLN A 61 -7.41 -3.25 8.93
CA GLN A 61 -7.74 -2.54 7.70
C GLN A 61 -7.25 -1.10 7.78
N GLY A 62 -7.05 -0.48 6.63
CA GLY A 62 -6.59 0.91 6.55
C GLY A 62 -5.73 1.14 5.30
N PRO A 63 -5.42 2.42 4.99
CA PRO A 63 -4.69 2.77 3.78
C PRO A 63 -3.26 2.21 3.79
N ASN A 64 -2.59 2.21 4.94
CA ASN A 64 -1.24 1.65 5.12
C ASN A 64 -1.30 0.15 5.48
N ARG A 65 -2.09 -0.65 4.73
CA ARG A 65 -2.25 -2.10 4.92
C ARG A 65 -2.28 -2.75 3.53
N PHE A 66 -1.22 -3.45 3.18
CA PHE A 66 -1.00 -3.97 1.83
C PHE A 66 -0.88 -5.49 1.85
N ASP A 67 -1.17 -6.11 0.71
CA ASP A 67 -1.17 -7.58 0.56
C ASP A 67 0.20 -8.12 0.16
N SER A 68 1.12 -7.23 -0.24
CA SER A 68 2.49 -7.59 -0.58
C SER A 68 3.50 -6.49 -0.20
N TYR A 69 4.76 -6.89 -0.02
CA TYR A 69 5.86 -5.95 0.16
C TYR A 69 6.01 -4.99 -1.03
N GLY A 70 5.88 -5.52 -2.25
CA GLY A 70 5.96 -4.75 -3.50
C GLY A 70 4.88 -3.66 -3.59
N GLU A 71 3.66 -3.97 -3.16
CA GLU A 71 2.60 -2.99 -3.07
C GLU A 71 2.91 -1.92 -2.02
N CYS A 72 3.40 -2.32 -0.84
CA CYS A 72 3.80 -1.37 0.21
C CYS A 72 4.86 -0.37 -0.27
N ILE A 73 5.94 -0.83 -0.91
CA ILE A 73 6.99 0.08 -1.41
C ILE A 73 6.49 0.96 -2.57
N THR A 74 5.55 0.46 -3.38
CA THR A 74 4.97 1.23 -4.49
C THR A 74 4.02 2.32 -3.97
N LYS A 75 3.21 2.00 -2.96
CA LYS A 75 2.22 2.90 -2.37
C LYS A 75 2.83 3.88 -1.35
N CYS A 76 3.89 3.47 -0.66
CA CYS A 76 4.66 4.25 0.30
C CYS A 76 6.14 4.30 -0.11
N PRO A 77 6.51 5.07 -1.16
CA PRO A 77 7.87 5.12 -1.71
C PRO A 77 8.84 5.98 -0.87
N TYR A 78 8.66 6.01 0.45
CA TYR A 78 9.46 6.80 1.40
C TYR A 78 10.38 5.89 2.22
N GLY A 79 11.43 6.44 2.83
CA GLY A 79 12.31 5.69 3.73
C GLY A 79 13.25 4.70 3.05
N ASP A 80 13.72 3.71 3.80
CA ASP A 80 14.88 2.88 3.44
C ASP A 80 14.47 1.60 2.70
N HIS A 81 14.00 1.77 1.48
CA HIS A 81 13.73 0.66 0.56
C HIS A 81 15.05 0.20 -0.07
N HIS A 82 15.66 -0.86 0.45
CA HIS A 82 16.77 -1.48 -0.27
C HIS A 82 16.19 -2.12 -1.54
N LEU A 83 16.65 -1.66 -2.71
CA LEU A 83 16.49 -2.44 -3.92
C LEU A 83 17.31 -3.75 -3.75
N PRO A 84 16.81 -4.90 -4.24
CA PRO A 84 17.64 -6.11 -4.31
C PRO A 84 18.94 -5.79 -5.05
N GLY A 85 20.09 -5.90 -4.37
CA GLY A 85 21.43 -5.72 -4.97
C GLY A 85 22.14 -4.39 -4.69
N SER A 86 21.65 -3.55 -3.78
CA SER A 86 22.34 -2.30 -3.40
C SER A 86 22.55 -2.20 -1.89
N ALA A 87 23.53 -2.97 -1.38
CA ALA A 87 24.08 -2.88 -0.03
C ALA A 87 25.60 -2.61 -0.12
#